data_AF-A0A9X9MGU3-F1
#
_entry.id   AF-A0A9X9MGU3-F1
#
_cell.length_a   1.000
_cell.length_b   1.000
_cell.length_c   1.000
_cell.angle_alpha   90.00
_cell.angle_beta   90.00
_cell.angle_gamma   90.00
#
_symmetry.space_group_name_H-M   'P 1'
#
loop_
_entity.id
_entity.type
_entity.pdbx_description
1 polymer ?
#
loop_
_entity_poly.entity_id
_entity_poly.type
_entity_poly.pdbx_seq_one_letter_code
_entity_poly.pdbx_strand_id
1 'polypeptide(L)'
;MNPELSTTATCPERPPPAAFIKANYVPKESTPIPKKQETIEKETPSSLWTDIYIELVCNTFKPYNCDTFMAHTHIASAISAKLGQSAPPLTYLIVSTCDNVCWVCVAKSDLLKFVDSVTSWEGYDIPIGRITWNYKGGSNWMCLLEEYEKEKAKEKAENEKKEKEEKEKKEKEKEKA
;
A
#
# COMPACT_ATOMS: atom_id res chain seq x y z
N MET A 1 -66.66 2.18 -4.34
CA MET A 1 -66.55 3.55 -3.80
C MET A 1 -65.17 3.70 -3.19
N ASN A 2 -64.40 4.67 -3.69
CA ASN A 2 -63.12 5.17 -3.17
C ASN A 2 -63.23 5.72 -1.73
N PRO A 3 -62.15 6.20 -1.07
CA PRO A 3 -60.71 5.91 -1.20
C PRO A 3 -60.02 5.77 0.18
N GLU A 4 -58.74 5.35 0.26
CA GLU A 4 -57.79 5.98 1.19
C GLU A 4 -56.40 6.04 0.56
N LEU A 5 -55.85 7.27 0.54
CA LEU A 5 -54.50 7.61 0.17
C LEU A 5 -53.53 7.22 1.29
N SER A 6 -52.30 6.84 0.95
CA SER A 6 -51.17 7.18 1.82
C SER A 6 -49.87 7.37 1.03
N THR A 7 -49.18 8.41 1.45
CA THR A 7 -48.19 9.25 0.77
C THR A 7 -46.75 8.87 1.11
N THR A 8 -45.89 8.97 0.08
CA THR A 8 -44.47 9.35 0.04
C THR A 8 -43.69 9.46 1.38
N ALA A 9 -42.64 8.65 1.52
CA ALA A 9 -41.56 8.88 2.47
C ALA A 9 -40.42 9.68 1.81
N THR A 10 -40.28 10.94 2.24
CA THR A 10 -39.21 11.88 1.90
C THR A 10 -38.11 11.81 2.97
N CYS A 11 -36.85 11.76 2.56
CA CYS A 11 -35.67 11.74 3.44
C CYS A 11 -35.55 13.01 4.31
N PRO A 12 -35.05 12.92 5.56
CA PRO A 12 -34.84 14.10 6.40
C PRO A 12 -33.61 14.93 5.95
N GLU A 13 -33.84 16.24 5.89
CA GLU A 13 -32.95 17.30 5.44
C GLU A 13 -31.90 17.70 6.51
N ARG A 14 -30.68 18.02 6.07
CA ARG A 14 -29.53 18.39 6.90
C ARG A 14 -29.68 19.84 7.41
N PRO A 15 -29.42 20.16 8.69
CA PRO A 15 -29.53 21.53 9.16
C PRO A 15 -28.37 22.42 8.65
N PRO A 16 -28.64 23.70 8.30
CA PRO A 16 -27.61 24.64 7.86
C PRO A 16 -26.80 25.20 9.05
N PRO A 17 -25.54 25.61 8.83
CA PRO A 17 -24.70 26.19 9.87
C PRO A 17 -25.18 27.59 10.28
N ALA A 18 -25.32 27.80 11.58
CA ALA A 18 -25.67 29.08 12.19
C ALA A 18 -24.61 30.16 11.93
N ALA A 19 -25.08 31.36 11.62
CA ALA A 19 -24.26 32.55 11.39
C ALA A 19 -24.09 33.39 12.67
N PHE A 20 -23.03 34.24 12.62
CA PHE A 20 -22.70 35.41 13.46
C PHE A 20 -22.11 35.17 14.85
N ILE A 21 -20.95 35.79 15.15
CA ILE A 21 -20.83 37.08 15.86
C ILE A 21 -19.52 37.81 15.44
N LYS A 22 -19.64 39.09 15.05
CA LYS A 22 -18.53 40.07 15.03
C LYS A 22 -18.36 40.61 16.46
N ALA A 23 -17.15 40.59 17.01
CA ALA A 23 -16.80 41.38 18.19
C ALA A 23 -15.40 41.98 18.02
N ASN A 24 -15.33 43.31 18.14
CA ASN A 24 -14.10 44.09 18.16
C ASN A 24 -13.39 43.92 19.51
N TYR A 25 -12.10 43.59 19.49
CA TYR A 25 -11.19 43.86 20.61
C TYR A 25 -9.75 44.02 20.10
N VAL A 26 -9.06 45.06 20.60
CA VAL A 26 -7.69 45.51 20.29
C VAL A 26 -6.97 45.69 21.66
N PRO A 27 -5.64 45.50 21.76
CA PRO A 27 -5.02 44.54 22.68
C PRO A 27 -4.39 45.18 23.93
N LYS A 28 -3.87 44.34 24.84
CA LYS A 28 -2.86 44.76 25.83
C LYS A 28 -1.65 43.83 25.80
N GLU A 29 -0.48 44.43 25.61
CA GLU A 29 0.84 43.82 25.75
C GLU A 29 1.11 43.36 27.20
N SER A 30 1.68 42.17 27.35
CA SER A 30 2.59 41.85 28.46
C SER A 30 3.57 40.76 28.03
N THR A 31 4.83 40.99 28.37
CA THR A 31 6.11 40.31 28.05
C THR A 31 6.22 38.82 28.48
N PRO A 32 7.31 38.11 28.10
CA PRO A 32 7.26 36.71 27.66
C PRO A 32 7.44 35.68 28.78
N ILE A 33 6.78 34.54 28.64
CA ILE A 33 7.07 33.32 29.40
C ILE A 33 7.47 32.25 28.37
N PRO A 34 8.68 31.68 28.39
CA PRO A 34 9.04 30.59 27.49
C PRO A 34 8.37 29.32 28.00
N LYS A 35 7.15 29.05 27.53
CA LYS A 35 6.47 27.79 27.79
C LYS A 35 6.73 26.84 26.64
N LYS A 36 7.49 25.79 26.96
CA LYS A 36 7.63 24.49 26.30
C LYS A 36 7.53 24.50 24.78
N GLN A 37 8.66 24.23 24.12
CA GLN A 37 8.71 23.70 22.77
C GLN A 37 7.59 22.66 22.61
N GLU A 38 6.58 23.00 21.80
CA GLU A 38 5.75 22.00 21.18
C GLU A 38 6.72 21.01 20.53
N THR A 39 6.63 19.76 20.96
CA THR A 39 7.29 18.68 20.25
C THR A 39 6.65 18.71 18.88
N ILE A 40 7.33 19.33 17.92
CA ILE A 40 7.05 19.15 16.51
C ILE A 40 7.26 17.65 16.32
N GLU A 41 6.16 16.89 16.44
CA GLU A 41 6.05 15.62 15.76
C GLU A 41 6.40 15.99 14.32
N LYS A 42 7.63 15.67 13.93
CA LYS A 42 8.03 15.70 12.53
C LYS A 42 7.10 14.72 11.87
N GLU A 43 5.95 15.21 11.39
CA GLU A 43 5.20 14.56 10.33
C GLU A 43 6.23 14.32 9.25
N THR A 44 6.72 13.08 9.23
CA THR A 44 7.71 12.65 8.27
C THR A 44 7.02 12.88 6.94
N PRO A 45 7.59 13.67 6.00
CA PRO A 45 6.89 14.05 4.77
C PRO A 45 6.37 12.76 4.15
N SER A 46 5.05 12.59 4.21
CA SER A 46 4.46 11.30 3.89
C SER A 46 4.84 11.04 2.43
N SER A 47 5.54 9.94 2.16
CA SER A 47 6.03 9.63 0.80
C SER A 47 4.91 9.86 -0.22
N LEU A 48 5.18 10.52 -1.34
CA LEU A 48 4.17 10.75 -2.40
C LEU A 48 3.68 9.44 -3.01
N TRP A 49 4.41 8.35 -2.75
CA TRP A 49 4.14 7.00 -3.19
C TRP A 49 3.63 6.16 -2.03
N THR A 50 2.86 5.15 -2.39
CA THR A 50 2.45 4.08 -1.49
C THR A 50 2.69 2.75 -2.16
N ASP A 51 3.15 1.81 -1.37
CA ASP A 51 3.41 0.45 -1.83
C ASP A 51 2.21 -0.41 -1.53
N ILE A 52 1.78 -1.18 -2.53
CA ILE A 52 0.68 -2.11 -2.43
C ILE A 52 1.07 -3.45 -3.03
N TYR A 53 0.33 -4.48 -2.65
CA TYR A 53 0.39 -5.77 -3.32
C TYR A 53 -0.99 -6.26 -3.69
N ILE A 54 -1.05 -6.83 -4.89
CA ILE A 54 -2.24 -7.40 -5.49
C ILE A 54 -1.96 -8.87 -5.80
N GLU A 55 -2.96 -9.72 -5.62
CA GLU A 55 -2.89 -11.14 -5.91
C GLU A 55 -3.77 -11.47 -7.12
N LEU A 56 -3.20 -12.21 -8.06
CA LEU A 56 -3.88 -12.77 -9.19
C LEU A 56 -4.66 -14.02 -8.75
N VAL A 57 -5.97 -14.00 -8.96
CA VAL A 57 -6.85 -15.12 -8.66
C VAL A 57 -7.36 -15.71 -9.97
N CYS A 58 -7.18 -17.03 -10.10
CA CYS A 58 -7.52 -17.81 -11.28
C CYS A 58 -8.43 -18.98 -10.88
N ASN A 59 -9.42 -19.29 -11.72
CA ASN A 59 -10.37 -20.39 -11.47
C ASN A 59 -9.85 -21.79 -11.85
N THR A 60 -8.52 -21.99 -11.94
CA THR A 60 -7.93 -23.25 -12.40
C THR A 60 -7.10 -23.97 -11.34
N PHE A 61 -7.03 -25.30 -11.49
CA PHE A 61 -6.28 -26.19 -10.60
C PHE A 61 -4.76 -26.15 -10.80
N LYS A 62 -4.27 -25.46 -11.84
CA LYS A 62 -2.83 -25.36 -12.12
C LYS A 62 -2.27 -24.09 -11.48
N PRO A 63 -1.07 -24.17 -10.86
CA PRO A 63 -0.36 -22.98 -10.45
C PRO A 63 -0.09 -22.13 -11.68
N TYR A 64 -0.63 -20.91 -11.66
CA TYR A 64 -0.31 -19.89 -12.63
C TYR A 64 0.85 -19.05 -12.09
N ASN A 65 1.76 -18.66 -12.97
CA ASN A 65 2.88 -17.80 -12.61
C ASN A 65 2.71 -16.51 -13.40
N CYS A 66 2.38 -15.44 -12.68
CA CYS A 66 2.24 -14.11 -13.24
C CYS A 66 3.62 -13.50 -13.39
N ASP A 67 4.12 -13.44 -14.62
CA ASP A 67 5.32 -12.69 -14.92
C ASP A 67 5.05 -11.16 -14.96
N THR A 68 6.12 -10.37 -14.95
CA THR A 68 6.06 -8.91 -14.98
C THR A 68 5.38 -8.36 -16.25
N PHE A 69 5.54 -9.03 -17.40
CA PHE A 69 4.97 -8.58 -18.66
C PHE A 69 3.44 -8.72 -18.66
N MET A 70 2.96 -9.85 -18.14
CA MET A 70 1.56 -10.16 -17.97
C MET A 70 0.90 -9.25 -16.93
N ALA A 71 1.56 -9.01 -15.80
CA ALA A 71 1.09 -8.04 -14.81
C ALA A 71 0.91 -6.65 -15.45
N HIS A 72 1.90 -6.18 -16.22
CA HIS A 72 1.80 -4.93 -16.97
C HIS A 72 0.62 -4.91 -17.92
N THR A 73 0.46 -5.98 -18.72
CA THR A 73 -0.61 -6.08 -19.70
C THR A 73 -1.99 -6.03 -19.02
N HIS A 74 -2.20 -6.84 -17.98
CA HIS A 74 -3.46 -6.88 -17.25
C HIS A 74 -3.77 -5.55 -16.56
N ILE A 75 -2.81 -4.94 -15.88
CA ILE A 75 -3.00 -3.65 -15.20
C ILE A 75 -3.30 -2.54 -16.21
N ALA A 76 -2.57 -2.49 -17.33
CA ALA A 76 -2.83 -1.50 -18.38
C ALA A 76 -4.22 -1.69 -19.02
N SER A 77 -4.62 -2.94 -19.28
CA SER A 77 -5.98 -3.27 -19.75
C SER A 77 -7.05 -2.87 -18.74
N ALA A 78 -6.83 -3.13 -17.45
CA ALA A 78 -7.76 -2.77 -16.37
C ALA A 78 -7.97 -1.26 -16.26
N ILE A 79 -6.87 -0.50 -16.24
CA ILE A 79 -6.91 0.97 -16.20
C ILE A 79 -7.60 1.52 -17.46
N SER A 80 -7.26 1.00 -18.64
CA SER A 80 -7.86 1.45 -19.90
C SER A 80 -9.34 1.13 -19.98
N ALA A 81 -9.78 -0.02 -19.50
CA ALA A 81 -11.19 -0.42 -19.50
C ALA A 81 -12.03 0.44 -18.55
N LYS A 82 -11.46 0.84 -17.40
CA LYS A 82 -12.17 1.63 -16.39
C LYS A 82 -12.18 3.13 -16.66
N LEU A 83 -11.03 3.69 -17.02
CA LEU A 83 -10.85 5.14 -17.18
C LEU A 83 -10.99 5.61 -18.63
N GLY A 84 -10.89 4.69 -19.60
CA GLY A 84 -10.85 5.01 -21.03
C GLY A 84 -9.46 5.45 -21.50
N GLN A 85 -9.20 5.30 -22.81
CA GLN A 85 -7.89 5.60 -23.42
C GLN A 85 -7.52 7.09 -23.41
N SER A 86 -8.49 7.98 -23.19
CA SER A 86 -8.29 9.43 -23.17
C SER A 86 -8.05 9.99 -21.77
N ALA A 87 -8.17 9.16 -20.72
CA ALA A 87 -7.87 9.60 -19.36
C ALA A 87 -6.34 9.77 -19.17
N PRO A 88 -5.91 10.68 -18.27
CA PRO A 88 -4.52 10.76 -17.87
C PRO A 88 -4.03 9.41 -17.34
N PRO A 89 -2.81 8.97 -17.71
CA PRO A 89 -2.27 7.72 -17.21
C PRO A 89 -2.11 7.81 -15.69
N LEU A 90 -2.48 6.73 -14.99
CA LEU A 90 -2.19 6.61 -13.56
C LEU A 90 -0.68 6.45 -13.37
N THR A 91 -0.16 7.07 -12.30
CA THR A 91 1.26 7.01 -11.96
C THR A 91 1.53 5.79 -11.07
N TYR A 92 2.12 4.75 -11.64
CA TYR A 92 2.49 3.53 -10.93
C TYR A 92 3.77 2.88 -11.49
N LEU A 93 4.40 2.02 -10.68
CA LEU A 93 5.58 1.24 -11.02
C LEU A 93 5.43 -0.18 -10.46
N ILE A 94 5.60 -1.20 -11.31
CA ILE A 94 5.68 -2.59 -10.84
C ILE A 94 7.09 -2.81 -10.29
N VAL A 95 7.18 -3.16 -9.01
CA VAL A 95 8.43 -3.38 -8.29
C VAL A 95 8.92 -4.81 -8.48
N SER A 96 8.01 -5.77 -8.30
CA SER A 96 8.34 -7.18 -8.33
C SER A 96 7.09 -8.02 -8.57
N THR A 97 7.28 -9.17 -9.21
CA THR A 97 6.28 -10.22 -9.35
C THR A 97 6.86 -11.51 -8.79
N CYS A 98 6.05 -12.24 -8.01
CA CYS A 98 6.42 -13.53 -7.44
C CYS A 98 5.18 -14.42 -7.39
N ASP A 99 5.20 -15.54 -8.11
CA ASP A 99 4.06 -16.43 -8.29
C ASP A 99 2.81 -15.70 -8.79
N ASN A 100 1.80 -15.55 -7.94
CA ASN A 100 0.55 -14.83 -8.25
C ASN A 100 0.49 -13.45 -7.59
N VAL A 101 1.55 -13.00 -6.94
CA VAL A 101 1.56 -11.71 -6.23
C VAL A 101 2.37 -10.70 -7.04
N CYS A 102 1.81 -9.51 -7.20
CA CYS A 102 2.44 -8.37 -7.84
C CYS A 102 2.55 -7.20 -6.85
N TRP A 103 3.75 -6.68 -6.69
CA TRP A 103 4.07 -5.52 -5.85
C TRP A 103 4.16 -4.27 -6.71
N VAL A 104 3.43 -3.23 -6.31
CA VAL A 104 3.29 -2.00 -7.10
C VAL A 104 3.46 -0.79 -6.21
N CYS A 105 4.31 0.15 -6.62
CA CYS A 105 4.33 1.51 -6.09
C CYS A 105 3.31 2.35 -6.85
N VAL A 106 2.40 3.03 -6.16
CA VAL A 106 1.40 3.89 -6.78
C VAL A 106 1.49 5.29 -6.16
N ALA A 107 1.32 6.34 -6.95
CA ALA A 107 1.17 7.68 -6.41
C ALA A 107 -0.07 7.72 -5.50
N LYS A 108 0.03 8.32 -4.31
CA LYS A 108 -1.10 8.37 -3.35
C LYS A 108 -2.35 9.02 -3.93
N SER A 109 -2.18 9.99 -4.84
CA SER A 109 -3.28 10.64 -5.56
C SER A 109 -4.05 9.69 -6.49
N ASP A 110 -3.39 8.64 -6.97
CA ASP A 110 -3.91 7.69 -7.96
C ASP A 110 -4.33 6.36 -7.33
N LEU A 111 -3.96 6.10 -6.07
CA LEU A 111 -4.20 4.82 -5.38
C LEU A 111 -5.65 4.32 -5.51
N LEU A 112 -6.64 5.16 -5.17
CA LEU A 112 -8.04 4.74 -5.19
C LEU A 112 -8.51 4.36 -6.59
N LYS A 113 -8.10 5.15 -7.60
CA LYS A 113 -8.42 4.88 -9.01
C LYS A 113 -7.72 3.62 -9.50
N PHE A 114 -6.48 3.41 -9.09
CA PHE A 114 -5.70 2.24 -9.42
C PHE A 114 -6.36 0.98 -8.85
N VAL A 115 -6.64 0.96 -7.54
CA VAL A 115 -7.25 -0.18 -6.86
C VAL A 115 -8.63 -0.50 -7.44
N ASP A 116 -9.49 0.51 -7.63
CA ASP A 116 -10.81 0.31 -8.25
C ASP A 116 -10.70 -0.25 -9.67
N SER A 117 -9.79 0.30 -10.51
CA SER A 117 -9.60 -0.18 -11.88
C SER A 117 -9.14 -1.64 -11.92
N VAL A 118 -8.14 -1.99 -11.10
CA VAL A 118 -7.52 -3.32 -11.10
C VAL A 118 -8.45 -4.37 -10.50
N THR A 119 -9.13 -4.06 -9.38
CA THR A 119 -10.00 -5.04 -8.69
C THR A 119 -11.35 -5.25 -9.36
N SER A 120 -11.82 -4.29 -10.17
CA SER A 120 -13.04 -4.44 -10.96
C SER A 120 -12.80 -5.05 -12.34
N TRP A 121 -11.55 -5.28 -12.73
CA TRP A 121 -11.21 -5.88 -14.01
C TRP A 121 -11.30 -7.40 -13.97
N GLU A 122 -11.85 -7.95 -15.06
CA GLU A 122 -11.94 -9.38 -15.28
C GLU A 122 -11.37 -9.74 -16.64
N GLY A 123 -10.40 -10.64 -16.63
CA GLY A 123 -9.78 -11.20 -17.83
C GLY A 123 -10.21 -12.63 -18.08
N TYR A 124 -9.91 -13.12 -19.28
CA TYR A 124 -10.05 -14.51 -19.64
C TYR A 124 -8.82 -14.97 -20.41
N ASP A 125 -8.21 -16.06 -19.97
CA ASP A 125 -7.12 -16.73 -20.69
C ASP A 125 -7.46 -18.21 -20.90
N ILE A 126 -7.21 -18.71 -22.11
CA ILE A 126 -7.73 -19.99 -22.64
C ILE A 126 -7.23 -21.22 -21.85
N PRO A 127 -6.04 -21.25 -21.21
CA PRO A 127 -5.65 -22.34 -20.31
C PRO A 127 -6.02 -22.12 -18.83
N ILE A 128 -6.41 -20.91 -18.41
CA ILE A 128 -6.53 -20.50 -16.98
C ILE A 128 -7.97 -20.15 -16.58
N GLY A 129 -8.83 -19.87 -17.56
CA GLY A 129 -10.21 -19.44 -17.35
C GLY A 129 -10.29 -17.97 -16.95
N ARG A 130 -11.24 -17.66 -16.05
CA ARG A 130 -11.44 -16.30 -15.54
C ARG A 130 -10.28 -15.90 -14.62
N ILE A 131 -9.79 -14.69 -14.83
CA ILE A 131 -8.67 -14.09 -14.12
C ILE A 131 -9.14 -12.77 -13.49
N THR A 132 -8.85 -12.57 -12.22
CA THR A 132 -9.18 -11.34 -11.47
C THR A 132 -8.04 -10.94 -10.56
N TRP A 133 -7.92 -9.66 -10.22
CA TRP A 133 -6.94 -9.18 -9.24
C TRP A 133 -7.61 -8.81 -7.92
N ASN A 134 -7.05 -9.26 -6.82
CA ASN A 134 -7.48 -8.90 -5.47
C ASN A 134 -6.45 -7.99 -4.81
N TYR A 135 -6.91 -6.86 -4.28
CA TYR A 135 -6.10 -6.03 -3.40
C TYR A 135 -5.93 -6.73 -2.04
N LYS A 136 -4.67 -6.88 -1.60
CA LYS A 136 -4.36 -7.57 -0.34
C LYS A 136 -3.87 -6.62 0.75
N GLY A 137 -3.34 -5.47 0.38
CA GLY A 137 -2.97 -4.44 1.35
C GLY A 137 -1.90 -3.49 0.84
N GLY A 138 -1.67 -2.47 1.66
CA GLY A 138 -0.52 -1.58 1.54
C GLY A 138 0.43 -1.87 2.69
N SER A 139 1.67 -2.19 2.37
CA SER A 139 2.75 -2.39 3.33
C SER A 139 3.96 -1.69 2.76
N ASN A 140 4.71 -0.99 3.60
CA ASN A 140 6.01 -0.45 3.21
C ASN A 140 6.96 -1.65 3.02
N TRP A 141 6.97 -2.23 1.82
CA TRP A 141 7.83 -3.37 1.47
C TRP A 141 9.32 -3.06 1.73
N MET A 142 9.72 -1.79 1.70
CA MET A 142 11.04 -1.36 2.14
C MET A 142 11.31 -1.76 3.61
N CYS A 143 10.32 -1.66 4.50
CA CYS A 143 10.47 -2.13 5.88
C CYS A 143 10.67 -3.66 5.93
N LEU A 144 9.92 -4.42 5.13
CA LEU A 144 10.05 -5.88 5.07
C LEU A 144 11.40 -6.30 4.44
N LEU A 145 11.90 -5.57 3.45
CA LEU A 145 13.22 -5.79 2.88
C LEU A 145 14.34 -5.40 3.82
N GLU A 146 14.21 -4.28 4.53
CA GLU A 146 15.16 -3.90 5.56
C GLU A 146 15.21 -4.94 6.67
N GLU A 147 14.07 -5.51 7.07
CA GLU A 147 14.00 -6.60 8.04
C GLU A 147 14.68 -7.87 7.49
N TYR A 148 14.36 -8.26 6.26
CA TYR A 148 14.98 -9.41 5.59
C TYR A 148 16.50 -9.27 5.43
N GLU A 149 16.99 -8.10 5.00
CA GLU A 149 18.42 -7.83 4.87
C GLU A 149 19.13 -7.84 6.24
N LYS A 150 18.48 -7.31 7.28
CA LYS A 150 18.99 -7.38 8.67
C LYS A 150 19.08 -8.82 9.16
N GLU A 151 18.09 -9.66 8.88
CA GLU A 151 18.13 -11.08 9.26
C GLU A 151 19.23 -11.84 8.52
N LYS A 152 19.36 -11.64 7.20
CA LYS A 152 20.46 -12.24 6.42
C LYS A 152 21.84 -11.81 6.92
N ALA A 153 22.00 -10.54 7.28
CA ALA A 153 23.24 -10.03 7.84
C ALA A 153 23.58 -10.68 9.19
N LYS A 154 22.57 -10.92 10.04
CA LYS A 154 22.74 -11.63 11.32
C LYS A 154 23.13 -13.09 11.10
N GLU A 155 22.47 -13.79 10.18
CA GLU A 155 22.79 -15.20 9.87
C GLU A 155 24.23 -15.33 9.35
N LYS A 156 24.67 -14.42 8.48
CA LYS A 156 26.05 -14.37 8.01
C LYS A 156 27.05 -14.14 9.15
N ALA A 157 26.77 -13.20 10.05
CA ALA A 157 27.63 -12.91 11.19
C ALA A 157 27.70 -14.10 12.17
N GLU A 158 26.60 -14.84 12.36
CA GLU A 158 26.57 -16.03 13.21
C GLU A 158 27.39 -17.18 12.62
N ASN A 159 27.30 -17.40 11.31
CA ASN A 159 28.10 -18.41 10.61
C ASN A 159 29.60 -18.08 10.64
N GLU A 160 29.97 -16.81 10.42
CA GLU A 160 31.38 -16.37 10.53
C GLU A 160 31.93 -16.54 11.96
N LYS A 161 31.09 -16.36 12.98
CA LYS A 161 31.47 -16.57 14.38
C LYS A 161 31.70 -18.06 14.68
N LYS A 162 30.80 -18.94 14.21
CA LYS A 162 30.95 -20.40 14.35
C LYS A 162 32.22 -20.91 13.66
N GLU A 163 32.53 -20.42 12.46
CA GLU A 163 33.77 -20.76 11.75
C GLU A 163 35.04 -20.34 12.51
N LYS A 164 35.04 -19.16 13.15
CA LYS A 164 36.18 -18.69 13.95
C LYS A 164 36.38 -19.52 15.22
N GLU A 165 35.30 -19.86 15.93
CA GLU A 165 35.36 -20.71 17.13
C GLU A 165 35.85 -22.13 16.79
N GLU A 166 35.47 -22.67 15.64
CA GLU A 166 35.92 -23.99 15.18
C GLU A 166 37.41 -23.98 14.76
N LYS A 167 37.88 -22.90 14.13
CA LYS A 167 39.31 -22.71 13.81
C LYS A 167 40.16 -22.58 15.07
N GLU A 168 39.73 -21.79 16.05
CA GLU A 168 40.44 -21.66 17.33
C GLU A 168 40.51 -22.99 18.11
N LYS A 169 39.44 -23.79 18.12
CA LYS A 169 39.45 -25.12 18.75
C LYS A 169 40.45 -26.05 18.08
N LYS A 170 40.48 -26.09 16.75
CA LYS A 170 41.43 -26.92 15.98
C LYS A 170 42.88 -26.47 16.17
N GLU A 171 43.12 -25.18 16.38
CA GLU A 171 44.46 -24.64 16.63
C GLU A 171 44.93 -24.96 18.07
N LYS A 172 44.06 -24.82 19.07
CA LYS A 172 44.32 -25.20 20.47
C LYS A 172 44.50 -26.70 20.68
N GLU A 173 43.89 -27.55 19.85
CA GLU A 173 44.13 -29.00 19.85
C GLU A 173 45.46 -29.38 19.20
N LYS A 174 45.90 -28.63 18.16
CA LYS A 174 47.21 -28.85 17.54
C LYS A 174 48.39 -28.38 18.39
N GLU A 175 48.21 -27.37 19.24
CA GLU A 175 49.24 -26.93 20.20
C GLU A 175 49.40 -27.87 21.41
N LYS A 176 48.45 -28.79 21.63
CA LYS A 176 48.47 -29.75 22.74
C LYS A 176 48.91 -31.17 22.35
N ALA A 177 49.16 -31.42 21.07
CA ALA A 177 49.64 -32.69 20.52
C ALA A 177 51.13 -32.61 20.19
#